data_AF-A0A1Y2MC16-F1
#
_entry.id   AF-A0A1Y2MC16-F1
#
_cell.length_a   1.000
_cell.length_b   1.000
_cell.length_c   1.000
_cell.angle_alpha   90.00
_cell.angle_beta   90.00
_cell.angle_gamma   90.00
#
_symmetry.space_group_name_H-M   'P 1'
#
loop_
_entity.id
_entity.type
_entity.pdbx_description
1 polymer ?
#
loop_
_entity_poly.entity_id
_entity_poly.type
_entity_poly.pdbx_seq_one_letter_code
_entity_poly.pdbx_strand_id
1 'polypeptide(L)'
;MLRLLLSQLLQRSFMIPKGVDALFSSSDNGQRQPPLHALLEVTPQVMQQFTHAYIVLDALDECTQRQELMDMLETVAGWQLDNMHLLMTSRKERDLESSLESYVEEGDTVCLQRDVVDRDIQRYVQQRLSDDKKLAKWNKDAAVRQEIEDALMQGARGMF
;
A
#
# COMPACT_ATOMS: atom_id res chain seq x y z
N MET A 1 -11.62 1.11 2.56
CA MET A 1 -10.30 1.63 3.02
C MET A 1 -10.43 2.85 3.94
N LEU A 2 -11.03 3.96 3.49
CA LEU A 2 -11.05 5.24 4.22
C LEU A 2 -11.58 5.17 5.67
N ARG A 3 -12.63 4.38 5.94
CA ARG A 3 -13.13 4.17 7.31
C ARG A 3 -12.07 3.61 8.26
N LEU A 4 -11.26 2.67 7.78
CA LEU A 4 -10.19 2.07 8.58
C LEU A 4 -9.08 3.09 8.83
N LEU A 5 -8.72 3.88 7.81
CA LEU A 5 -7.78 4.99 7.96
C LEU A 5 -8.26 5.98 9.02
N LEU A 6 -9.51 6.45 8.93
CA LEU A 6 -10.11 7.36 9.90
C LEU A 6 -10.09 6.76 11.32
N SER A 7 -10.41 5.46 11.46
CA SER A 7 -10.35 4.77 12.75
C SER A 7 -8.93 4.72 13.31
N GLN A 8 -7.92 4.43 12.49
CA GLN A 8 -6.51 4.41 12.88
C GLN A 8 -6.01 5.80 13.29
N LEU A 9 -6.42 6.85 12.57
CA LEU A 9 -6.12 8.23 12.92
C LEU A 9 -6.75 8.60 14.26
N LEU A 10 -8.04 8.31 14.45
CA LEU A 10 -8.75 8.60 15.70
C LEU A 10 -8.15 7.89 16.91
N GLN A 11 -7.70 6.64 16.75
CA GLN A 11 -7.01 5.89 17.82
C GLN A 11 -5.69 6.55 18.27
N ARG A 12 -5.06 7.34 17.40
CA ARG A 12 -3.81 8.06 17.67
C ARG A 12 -4.03 9.54 17.99
N SER A 13 -5.26 10.02 17.85
CA SER A 13 -5.61 11.40 18.11
C SER A 13 -5.78 11.65 19.61
N PHE A 14 -5.36 12.83 20.07
CA PHE A 14 -5.58 13.24 21.47
C PHE A 14 -7.02 13.72 21.70
N MET A 15 -7.67 14.27 20.66
CA MET A 15 -9.05 14.76 20.74
C MET A 15 -9.87 14.24 19.56
N ILE A 16 -11.16 14.05 19.79
CA ILE A 16 -12.11 13.78 18.72
C ILE A 16 -12.54 15.13 18.13
N PRO A 17 -12.29 15.41 16.84
CA PRO A 17 -12.75 16.65 16.24
C PRO A 17 -14.28 16.66 16.13
N LYS A 18 -14.88 17.84 16.29
CA LYS A 18 -16.34 18.02 16.29
C LYS A 18 -17.04 17.47 15.04
N GLY A 19 -16.37 17.51 13.87
CA GLY A 19 -16.91 16.94 12.64
C GLY A 19 -17.12 15.42 12.72
N VAL A 20 -16.25 14.72 13.45
CA VAL A 20 -16.38 13.27 13.67
C VAL A 20 -17.52 12.96 14.63
N ASP A 21 -17.67 13.74 15.71
CA ASP A 21 -18.81 13.60 16.63
C ASP A 21 -20.14 13.86 15.90
N ALA A 22 -20.21 14.92 15.09
CA ALA A 22 -21.38 15.23 14.28
C ALA A 22 -21.70 14.10 13.29
N LEU A 23 -20.67 13.53 12.63
CA LEU A 23 -20.83 12.41 11.72
C LEU A 23 -21.33 11.15 12.43
N PHE A 24 -20.85 10.89 13.64
CA PHE A 24 -21.32 9.78 14.47
C PHE A 24 -22.79 9.95 14.83
N SER A 25 -23.19 11.13 15.31
CA SER A 25 -24.58 11.43 15.65
C SER A 25 -25.51 11.36 14.44
N SER A 26 -25.10 11.87 13.27
CA SER A 26 -25.90 11.80 12.04
C SER A 26 -26.01 10.38 11.46
N SER A 27 -25.10 9.49 11.87
CA SER A 27 -25.06 8.08 11.45
C SER A 27 -25.79 7.16 12.44
N ASP A 28 -26.89 7.64 13.04
CA ASP A 28 -27.71 6.92 14.01
C ASP A 28 -26.87 6.39 15.19
N ASN A 29 -26.01 7.26 15.73
CA ASN A 29 -25.07 6.95 16.81
C ASN A 29 -24.22 5.70 16.51
N GLY A 30 -23.75 5.58 15.27
CA GLY A 30 -22.91 4.48 14.80
C GLY A 30 -23.67 3.21 14.37
N GLN A 31 -25.00 3.20 14.40
CA GLN A 31 -25.81 2.09 13.89
C GLN A 31 -25.83 2.05 12.35
N ARG A 32 -25.60 3.20 11.70
CA ARG A 32 -25.50 3.31 10.24
C ARG A 32 -24.06 3.57 9.83
N GLN A 33 -23.65 2.99 8.70
CA GLN A 33 -22.37 3.33 8.10
C GLN A 33 -22.43 4.74 7.49
N PRO A 34 -21.48 5.64 7.83
CA PRO A 34 -21.38 6.94 7.19
C PRO A 34 -21.07 6.79 5.69
N PRO A 35 -21.63 7.66 4.82
CA PRO A 35 -21.32 7.64 3.39
C PRO A 35 -19.88 8.11 3.12
N LEU A 36 -19.33 7.71 1.97
CA LEU A 36 -17.93 7.97 1.59
C LEU A 36 -17.59 9.48 1.58
N HIS A 37 -18.46 10.31 0.99
CA HIS A 37 -18.23 11.77 0.93
C HIS A 37 -18.09 12.38 2.33
N ALA A 38 -18.93 11.98 3.28
CA ALA A 38 -18.87 12.51 4.64
C ALA A 38 -17.60 12.04 5.37
N LEU A 39 -17.12 10.83 5.10
CA LEU A 39 -15.82 10.37 5.59
C LEU A 39 -14.67 11.19 5.01
N LEU A 40 -14.71 11.51 3.72
CA LEU A 40 -13.72 12.35 3.05
C LEU A 40 -13.69 13.77 3.63
N GLU A 41 -14.85 14.34 3.98
CA GLU A 41 -14.94 15.68 4.57
C GLU A 41 -14.35 15.79 5.98
N VAL A 42 -14.52 14.74 6.82
CA VAL A 42 -14.04 14.78 8.22
C VAL A 42 -12.59 14.35 8.38
N THR A 43 -12.06 13.55 7.45
CA THR A 43 -10.70 12.99 7.57
C THR A 43 -9.60 14.06 7.66
N PRO A 44 -9.60 15.13 6.84
CA PRO A 44 -8.65 16.24 6.96
C PRO A 44 -8.64 16.90 8.34
N GLN A 45 -9.82 17.03 8.98
CA GLN A 45 -9.96 17.65 10.30
C GLN A 45 -9.28 16.83 11.40
N VAL A 46 -9.24 15.50 11.23
CA VAL A 46 -8.48 14.62 12.13
C VAL A 46 -6.99 14.71 11.83
N MET A 47 -6.61 14.70 10.55
CA MET A 47 -5.20 14.80 10.13
C MET A 47 -4.52 16.08 10.61
N GLN A 48 -5.22 17.22 10.62
CA GLN A 48 -4.70 18.50 11.10
C GLN A 48 -4.32 18.52 12.59
N GLN A 49 -4.72 17.52 13.38
CA GLN A 49 -4.29 17.40 14.78
C GLN A 49 -2.88 16.82 14.93
N PHE A 50 -2.32 16.23 13.87
CA PHE A 50 -0.98 15.66 13.87
C PHE A 50 0.04 16.66 13.34
N THR A 51 1.24 16.65 13.91
CA THR A 51 2.38 17.39 13.31
C THR A 51 2.70 16.83 11.93
N HIS A 52 2.72 15.49 11.81
CA HIS A 52 2.82 14.79 10.53
C HIS A 52 1.98 13.50 10.60
N ALA A 53 1.28 13.20 9.50
CA ALA A 53 0.56 11.96 9.29
C ALA A 53 1.17 11.22 8.09
N TYR A 54 1.73 10.03 8.34
CA TYR A 54 2.26 9.16 7.29
C TYR A 54 1.28 8.03 7.03
N ILE A 55 0.83 7.92 5.78
CA ILE A 55 -0.14 6.94 5.32
C ILE A 55 0.56 6.03 4.33
N VAL A 56 0.51 4.73 4.58
CA VAL A 56 1.09 3.72 3.68
C VAL A 56 -0.05 2.88 3.13
N LEU A 57 -0.19 2.88 1.81
CA LEU A 57 -1.13 2.04 1.07
C LEU A 57 -0.32 0.97 0.35
N ASP A 58 -0.42 -0.26 0.84
CA ASP A 58 0.32 -1.39 0.28
C ASP A 58 -0.49 -2.15 -0.76
N ALA A 59 0.18 -2.61 -1.82
CA ALA A 59 -0.36 -3.46 -2.88
C ALA A 59 -1.65 -2.92 -3.51
N LEU A 60 -1.61 -1.68 -4.00
CA LEU A 60 -2.77 -0.97 -4.57
C LEU A 60 -3.42 -1.74 -5.74
N ASP A 61 -2.62 -2.50 -6.49
CA ASP A 61 -3.05 -3.34 -7.62
C ASP A 61 -3.98 -4.50 -7.23
N GLU A 62 -3.94 -4.94 -5.98
CA GLU A 62 -4.81 -6.00 -5.45
C GLU A 62 -6.23 -5.47 -5.09
N CYS A 63 -6.47 -4.17 -5.23
CA CYS A 63 -7.81 -3.60 -5.02
C CYS A 63 -8.73 -3.90 -6.21
N THR A 64 -9.85 -4.58 -5.95
CA THR A 64 -10.86 -4.91 -6.97
C THR A 64 -11.75 -3.72 -7.34
N GLN A 65 -11.98 -2.79 -6.41
CA GLN A 65 -12.81 -1.59 -6.61
C GLN A 65 -11.95 -0.41 -7.11
N ARG A 66 -11.26 -0.60 -8.24
CA ARG A 66 -10.24 0.35 -8.74
C ARG A 66 -10.78 1.77 -8.96
N GLN A 67 -11.93 1.93 -9.60
CA GLN A 67 -12.48 3.27 -9.87
C GLN A 67 -12.79 4.04 -8.57
N GLU A 68 -13.52 3.42 -7.64
CA GLU A 68 -13.85 4.04 -6.35
C GLU A 68 -12.59 4.41 -5.55
N LEU A 69 -11.54 3.59 -5.65
CA LEU A 69 -10.26 3.84 -5.04
C LEU A 69 -9.55 5.05 -5.68
N MET A 70 -9.50 5.13 -7.02
CA MET A 70 -8.86 6.24 -7.72
C MET A 70 -9.57 7.57 -7.45
N ASP A 71 -10.90 7.61 -7.51
CA ASP A 71 -11.69 8.81 -7.21
C ASP A 71 -11.44 9.30 -5.77
N MET A 72 -11.31 8.36 -4.84
CA MET A 72 -11.01 8.63 -3.44
C MET A 72 -9.59 9.16 -3.27
N LEU A 73 -8.59 8.57 -3.94
CA LEU A 73 -7.20 9.01 -3.89
C LEU A 73 -7.00 10.39 -4.52
N GLU A 74 -7.67 10.68 -5.62
CA GLU A 74 -7.67 12.01 -6.24
C GLU A 74 -8.23 13.05 -5.26
N THR A 75 -9.31 12.72 -4.55
CA THR A 75 -9.85 13.60 -3.50
C THR A 75 -8.87 13.79 -2.34
N VAL A 76 -8.19 12.73 -1.90
CA VAL A 76 -7.18 12.78 -0.83
C VAL A 76 -5.99 13.65 -1.23
N ALA A 77 -5.48 13.49 -2.46
CA ALA A 77 -4.39 14.30 -3.00
C ALA A 77 -4.79 15.78 -3.10
N GLY A 78 -6.05 16.04 -3.48
CA GLY A 78 -6.64 17.38 -3.53
C GLY A 78 -6.78 18.10 -2.19
N TRP A 79 -6.61 17.42 -1.05
CA TRP A 79 -6.63 18.08 0.26
C TRP A 79 -5.46 19.04 0.49
N GLN A 80 -4.35 18.85 -0.23
CA GLN A 80 -3.15 19.72 -0.17
C GLN A 80 -2.72 20.04 1.27
N LEU A 81 -2.71 19.02 2.14
CA LEU A 81 -2.33 19.17 3.54
C LEU A 81 -0.81 19.04 3.68
N ASP A 82 -0.14 20.11 4.10
CA ASP A 82 1.32 20.15 4.30
C ASP A 82 1.84 19.09 5.29
N ASN A 83 0.97 18.62 6.20
CA ASN A 83 1.31 17.64 7.21
C ASN A 83 0.98 16.19 6.81
N MET A 84 0.42 15.95 5.63
CA MET A 84 0.07 14.62 5.13
C MET A 84 1.13 14.09 4.17
N HIS A 85 1.59 12.87 4.43
CA HIS A 85 2.55 12.16 3.59
C HIS A 85 1.94 10.82 3.17
N LEU A 86 1.83 10.58 1.86
CA LEU A 86 1.25 9.37 1.31
C LEU A 86 2.32 8.56 0.57
N LEU A 87 2.50 7.30 0.99
CA LEU A 87 3.31 6.32 0.27
C LEU A 87 2.38 5.23 -0.26
N MET A 88 2.46 4.98 -1.56
CA MET A 88 1.68 3.93 -2.23
C MET A 88 2.64 2.94 -2.87
N THR A 89 2.34 1.64 -2.74
CA THR A 89 3.05 0.58 -3.47
C THR A 89 2.07 -0.12 -4.41
N SER A 90 2.54 -0.45 -5.61
CA SER A 90 1.77 -1.25 -6.55
C SER A 90 2.68 -1.92 -7.57
N ARG A 91 2.14 -2.94 -8.24
CA ARG A 91 2.69 -3.35 -9.54
C ARG A 91 2.51 -2.23 -10.57
N LYS A 92 3.39 -2.27 -11.58
CA LYS A 92 3.31 -1.40 -12.74
C LYS A 92 2.20 -1.88 -13.67
N GLU A 93 0.99 -1.36 -13.46
CA GLU A 93 -0.19 -1.63 -14.28
C GLU A 93 -0.68 -0.34 -14.95
N ARG A 94 -0.93 -0.41 -16.25
CA ARG A 94 -1.18 0.78 -17.08
C ARG A 94 -2.38 1.62 -16.63
N ASP A 95 -3.44 0.95 -16.17
CA ASP A 95 -4.66 1.62 -15.69
C ASP A 95 -4.42 2.37 -14.38
N LEU A 96 -3.60 1.83 -13.47
CA LEU A 96 -3.15 2.54 -12.28
C LEU A 96 -2.26 3.72 -12.65
N GLU A 97 -1.25 3.51 -13.51
CA GLU A 97 -0.35 4.58 -13.95
C GLU A 97 -1.13 5.76 -14.51
N SER A 98 -2.03 5.49 -15.47
CA SER A 98 -2.83 6.53 -16.13
C SER A 98 -3.72 7.31 -15.15
N SER A 99 -4.15 6.66 -14.05
CA SER A 99 -5.02 7.29 -13.04
C SER A 99 -4.24 8.11 -12.02
N LEU A 100 -3.00 7.72 -11.72
CA LEU A 100 -2.13 8.41 -10.76
C LEU A 100 -1.40 9.61 -11.39
N GLU A 101 -1.13 9.57 -12.69
CA GLU A 101 -0.45 10.63 -13.45
C GLU A 101 -1.10 12.03 -13.31
N SER A 102 -2.38 12.12 -12.94
CA SER A 102 -3.08 13.40 -12.77
C SER A 102 -2.72 14.13 -11.48
N TYR A 103 -2.17 13.45 -10.46
CA TYR A 103 -1.85 14.04 -9.16
C TYR A 103 -0.56 13.52 -8.50
N VAL A 104 0.15 12.58 -9.13
CA VAL A 104 1.48 12.12 -8.72
C VAL A 104 2.49 12.60 -9.75
N GLU A 105 3.48 13.38 -9.31
CA GLU A 105 4.55 13.84 -10.19
C GLU A 105 5.50 12.68 -10.55
N GLU A 106 6.08 12.72 -11.74
CA GLU A 106 7.06 11.71 -12.17
C GLU A 106 8.27 11.64 -11.21
N GLY A 107 8.66 12.80 -10.64
CA GLY A 107 9.73 12.88 -9.64
C GLY A 107 9.44 12.19 -8.31
N ASP A 108 8.16 12.00 -7.98
CA ASP A 108 7.70 11.31 -6.76
C ASP A 108 7.48 9.81 -6.99
N THR A 109 7.69 9.32 -8.21
CA THR A 109 7.53 7.93 -8.57
C THR A 109 8.87 7.18 -8.55
N VAL A 110 8.95 6.14 -7.72
CA VAL A 110 10.14 5.28 -7.63
C VAL A 110 9.83 3.89 -8.21
N CYS A 111 10.40 3.60 -9.38
CA CYS A 111 10.28 2.28 -10.00
C CYS A 111 11.40 1.35 -9.54
N LEU A 112 11.03 0.19 -8.98
CA LEU A 112 11.99 -0.88 -8.73
C LEU A 112 12.37 -1.57 -10.04
N GLN A 113 13.68 -1.62 -10.33
CA GLN A 113 14.22 -2.23 -11.54
C GLN A 113 14.13 -3.76 -11.44
N ARG A 114 13.33 -4.36 -12.32
CA ARG A 114 13.05 -5.81 -12.30
C ARG A 114 14.30 -6.66 -12.40
N ASP A 115 15.25 -6.30 -13.27
CA ASP A 115 16.50 -7.05 -13.48
C ASP A 115 17.40 -7.04 -12.24
N VAL A 116 17.44 -5.91 -11.52
CA VAL A 116 18.16 -5.78 -10.25
C VAL A 116 17.50 -6.66 -9.18
N VAL A 117 16.17 -6.62 -9.08
CA VAL A 117 15.41 -7.43 -8.12
C VAL A 117 15.55 -8.92 -8.42
N ASP A 118 15.38 -9.34 -9.68
CA ASP A 118 15.51 -10.74 -10.09
C ASP A 118 16.90 -11.30 -9.74
N ARG A 119 17.97 -10.51 -9.94
CA ARG A 119 19.32 -10.93 -9.55
C ARG A 119 19.49 -11.09 -8.04
N ASP A 120 18.88 -10.20 -7.25
CA ASP A 120 18.95 -10.28 -5.79
C ASP A 120 18.12 -11.45 -5.25
N ILE A 121 16.96 -11.75 -5.86
CA ILE A 121 16.17 -12.94 -5.58
C ILE A 121 16.98 -14.19 -5.90
N GLN A 122 17.63 -14.25 -7.07
CA GLN A 122 18.47 -15.38 -7.46
C GLN A 122 19.59 -15.62 -6.45
N ARG A 123 20.30 -14.56 -6.05
CA ARG A 123 21.36 -14.65 -5.03
C ARG A 123 20.80 -15.16 -3.71
N TYR A 124 19.64 -14.68 -3.28
CA TYR A 124 18.99 -15.13 -2.06
C TYR A 124 18.63 -16.62 -2.13
N VAL A 125 18.01 -17.08 -3.22
CA VAL A 125 17.64 -18.49 -3.43
C VAL A 125 18.88 -19.39 -3.38
N GLN A 126 19.95 -19.02 -4.10
CA GLN A 126 21.21 -19.75 -4.10
C GLN A 126 21.83 -19.84 -2.70
N GLN A 127 21.81 -18.72 -1.96
CA GLN A 127 22.31 -18.69 -0.59
C GLN A 127 21.48 -19.58 0.33
N ARG A 128 20.14 -19.50 0.28
CA ARG A 128 19.25 -20.32 1.13
C ARG A 128 19.42 -21.81 0.82
N LEU A 129 19.54 -22.18 -0.46
CA LEU A 129 19.81 -23.57 -0.85
C LEU A 129 21.17 -24.05 -0.34
N SER A 130 22.15 -23.18 -0.13
CA SER A 130 23.48 -23.56 0.35
C SER A 130 23.55 -23.64 1.88
N ASP A 131 22.99 -22.64 2.57
CA ASP A 131 23.20 -22.40 3.99
C ASP A 131 22.13 -23.05 4.89
N ASP A 132 20.92 -23.30 4.36
CA ASP A 132 19.82 -23.85 5.16
C ASP A 132 20.00 -25.35 5.42
N LYS A 133 20.17 -25.70 6.70
CA LYS A 133 20.28 -27.09 7.16
C LYS A 133 19.11 -27.98 6.74
N LYS A 134 17.90 -27.42 6.58
CA LYS A 134 16.70 -28.17 6.12
C LYS A 134 16.76 -28.48 4.62
N LEU A 135 17.44 -27.64 3.84
CA LEU A 135 17.60 -27.79 2.39
C LEU A 135 18.90 -28.52 2.03
N ALA A 136 19.82 -28.67 2.99
CA ALA A 136 21.12 -29.33 2.81
C ALA A 136 21.06 -30.74 2.20
N LYS A 137 19.93 -31.44 2.32
CA LYS A 137 19.69 -32.73 1.65
C LYS A 137 19.81 -32.65 0.12
N TRP A 138 19.57 -31.48 -0.46
CA TRP A 138 19.68 -31.21 -1.90
C TRP A 138 21.05 -30.65 -2.30
N ASN A 139 21.98 -30.40 -1.37
CA ASN A 139 23.30 -29.84 -1.69
C ASN A 139 24.14 -30.72 -2.61
N LYS A 140 23.89 -32.04 -2.61
CA LYS A 140 24.61 -33.01 -3.45
C LYS A 140 23.95 -33.22 -4.82
N ASP A 141 22.74 -32.72 -5.02
CA ASP A 141 21.98 -32.91 -6.25
C ASP A 141 21.90 -31.60 -7.02
N ALA A 142 22.82 -31.41 -7.96
CA ALA A 142 22.89 -30.20 -8.77
C ALA A 142 21.64 -30.02 -9.65
N ALA A 143 21.01 -31.12 -10.10
CA ALA A 143 19.83 -31.05 -10.96
C ALA A 143 18.63 -30.53 -10.17
N VAL A 144 18.39 -31.06 -8.97
CA VAL A 144 17.30 -30.59 -8.10
C VAL A 144 17.52 -29.14 -7.66
N ARG A 145 18.76 -28.73 -7.38
CA ARG A 145 19.06 -27.33 -7.05
C ARG A 145 18.72 -26.39 -8.19
N GLN A 146 19.12 -26.75 -9.41
CA GLN A 146 18.83 -25.96 -10.60
C GLN A 146 17.31 -25.88 -10.85
N GLU A 147 16.59 -26.99 -10.72
CA GLU A 147 15.13 -27.03 -10.86
C GLU A 147 14.44 -26.10 -9.86
N ILE A 148 14.86 -26.10 -8.59
CA ILE A 148 14.31 -25.21 -7.56
C ILE A 148 14.60 -23.74 -7.89
N GLU A 149 15.84 -23.43 -8.28
CA GLU A 149 16.23 -22.07 -8.65
C GLU A 149 15.42 -21.58 -9.84
N ASP A 150 15.34 -22.35 -10.92
CA ASP A 150 14.61 -22.01 -12.13
C ASP A 150 13.11 -21.81 -11.84
N ALA A 151 12.49 -22.71 -11.07
CA ALA A 151 11.08 -22.63 -10.71
C ALA A 151 10.77 -21.37 -9.88
N LEU A 152 11.61 -21.07 -8.88
CA LEU A 152 11.44 -19.88 -8.04
C LEU A 152 11.70 -18.60 -8.83
N MET A 153 12.72 -18.56 -9.68
CA MET A 153 13.02 -17.39 -10.52
C MET A 153 11.91 -17.14 -11.55
N GLN A 154 11.37 -18.19 -12.15
CA GLN A 154 10.25 -18.07 -13.09
C GLN A 154 8.96 -17.60 -12.41
N GLY A 155 8.74 -18.02 -11.16
CA GLY A 155 7.59 -17.64 -10.34
C GLY A 155 7.68 -16.21 -9.79
N ALA A 156 8.88 -15.79 -9.38
CA ALA A 156 9.15 -14.50 -8.74
C ALA A 156 8.72 -13.31 -9.61
N ARG A 157 9.16 -13.28 -10.88
CA ARG A 157 8.82 -12.20 -11.84
C ARG A 157 9.04 -10.78 -11.28
N GLY A 158 10.15 -10.55 -10.56
CA GLY A 158 10.43 -9.28 -9.90
C GLY A 158 9.71 -9.06 -8.56
N MET A 159 9.05 -10.09 -8.02
CA MET A 159 8.43 -10.13 -6.69
C MET A 159 9.09 -11.24 -5.86
N PHE A 160 9.35 -10.97 -4.58
CA PHE A 160 9.94 -11.92 -3.65
C PHE A 160 8.89 -12.83 -3.01
#